data_AF-A0A7K4HJK4-F1
#
_entry.id   AF-A0A7K4HJK4-F1
#
_cell.length_a   1.000
_cell.length_b   1.000
_cell.length_c   1.000
_cell.angle_alpha   90.00
_cell.angle_beta   90.00
_cell.angle_gamma   90.00
#
_symmetry.space_group_name_H-M   'P 1'
#
loop_
_entity.id
_entity.type
_entity.pdbx_description
1 polymer ?
#
loop_
_entity_poly.entity_id
_entity_poly.type
_entity_poly.pdbx_seq_one_letter_code
_entity_poly.pdbx_strand_id
1 'polypeptide(L)'
;MSKSKSLNLGKSMDIIFIGSSIIFNVLVSFLYIATKFGDMELVRVIGIIILFLIIPFTLTLTGYIKEKEEKKIIISLVIILFYFFLEILLDYILVIPFRDILALHIPYIVVFYAADMSMIGVTFDKNKKMGFVVLITFFILLGCLIYRYAG
;
A
#
# COMPACT_ATOMS: atom_id res chain seq x y z
N MET A 1 28.67 9.87 -10.78
CA MET A 1 28.16 9.10 -9.61
C MET A 1 28.73 7.69 -9.71
N SER A 2 29.47 7.21 -8.71
CA SER A 2 30.15 5.90 -8.76
C SER A 2 29.15 4.74 -8.86
N LYS A 3 29.42 3.75 -9.72
CA LYS A 3 28.60 2.54 -9.98
C LYS A 3 28.28 1.73 -8.70
N SER A 4 29.15 1.80 -7.69
CA SER A 4 28.93 1.19 -6.37
C SER A 4 27.84 1.91 -5.56
N LYS A 5 27.77 3.25 -5.67
CA LYS A 5 26.80 4.07 -4.94
C LYS A 5 25.37 3.91 -5.49
N SER A 6 25.22 3.73 -6.82
CA SER A 6 23.92 3.41 -7.41
C SER A 6 23.48 1.99 -7.02
N LEU A 7 24.37 0.99 -7.05
CA LEU A 7 24.00 -0.38 -6.69
C LEU A 7 23.46 -0.51 -5.25
N ASN A 8 24.01 0.26 -4.32
CA ASN A 8 23.55 0.27 -2.92
C ASN A 8 22.23 1.01 -2.73
N LEU A 9 21.98 2.06 -3.52
CA LEU A 9 20.74 2.83 -3.43
C LEU A 9 19.53 1.98 -3.83
N GLY A 10 19.60 1.24 -4.94
CA GLY A 10 18.51 0.41 -5.43
C GLY A 10 18.14 -0.71 -4.47
N LYS A 11 19.13 -1.41 -3.92
CA LYS A 11 18.89 -2.41 -2.88
C LYS A 11 18.21 -1.83 -1.65
N SER A 12 18.59 -0.61 -1.24
CA SER A 12 17.92 0.06 -0.12
C SER A 12 16.47 0.42 -0.48
N MET A 13 16.21 0.89 -1.71
CA MET A 13 14.85 1.19 -2.17
C MET A 13 13.99 -0.07 -2.22
N ASP A 14 14.53 -1.18 -2.71
CA ASP A 14 13.85 -2.48 -2.73
C ASP A 14 13.44 -2.90 -1.32
N ILE A 15 14.36 -2.81 -0.34
CA ILE A 15 14.07 -3.16 1.06
C ILE A 15 12.97 -2.27 1.65
N ILE A 16 13.05 -0.95 1.42
CA ILE A 16 12.04 0.00 1.92
C ILE A 16 10.68 -0.28 1.30
N PHE A 17 10.63 -0.53 -0.01
CA PHE A 17 9.40 -0.83 -0.74
C PHE A 17 8.74 -2.12 -0.22
N ILE A 18 9.52 -3.19 -0.10
CA ILE A 18 9.04 -4.50 0.36
C ILE A 18 8.57 -4.41 1.81
N GLY A 19 9.36 -3.79 2.67
CA GLY A 19 8.99 -3.57 4.07
C GLY A 19 7.69 -2.80 4.20
N SER A 20 7.55 -1.72 3.42
CA SER A 20 6.33 -0.88 3.41
C SER A 20 5.11 -1.63 2.89
N SER A 21 5.28 -2.49 1.89
CA SER A 21 4.19 -3.33 1.35
C SER A 21 3.69 -4.35 2.37
N ILE A 22 4.60 -4.98 3.12
CA ILE A 22 4.24 -5.90 4.21
C ILE A 22 3.53 -5.14 5.34
N ILE A 23 4.09 -4.01 5.76
CA ILE A 23 3.51 -3.18 6.83
C ILE A 23 2.11 -2.70 6.41
N PHE A 24 1.93 -2.26 5.17
CA PHE A 24 0.62 -1.88 4.64
C PHE A 24 -0.41 -3.00 4.81
N ASN A 25 -0.10 -4.21 4.29
CA ASN A 25 -1.02 -5.34 4.35
C ASN A 25 -1.39 -5.71 5.79
N VAL A 26 -0.39 -5.73 6.68
CA VAL A 26 -0.59 -6.04 8.10
C VAL A 26 -1.44 -4.97 8.79
N LEU A 27 -1.15 -3.68 8.58
CA LEU A 27 -1.92 -2.60 9.18
C LEU A 27 -3.36 -2.58 8.70
N VAL A 28 -3.61 -2.77 7.39
CA VAL A 28 -4.98 -2.85 6.85
C VAL A 28 -5.72 -4.08 7.41
N SER A 29 -5.03 -5.20 7.61
CA SER A 29 -5.61 -6.37 8.30
C SER A 29 -6.08 -6.02 9.71
N PHE A 30 -5.23 -5.33 10.49
CA PHE A 30 -5.59 -4.87 11.83
C PHE A 30 -6.70 -3.82 11.80
N LEU A 31 -6.70 -2.91 10.82
CA LEU A 31 -7.75 -1.92 10.61
C LEU A 31 -9.12 -2.61 10.45
N TYR A 32 -9.21 -3.67 9.65
CA TYR A 32 -10.44 -4.43 9.47
C TYR A 32 -10.90 -5.14 10.74
N ILE A 33 -9.97 -5.71 11.51
CA ILE A 33 -10.28 -6.34 12.79
C ILE A 33 -10.79 -5.29 13.80
N ALA A 34 -10.08 -4.17 13.96
CA ALA A 34 -10.47 -3.08 14.86
C ALA A 34 -11.85 -2.50 14.49
N THR A 35 -12.11 -2.35 13.19
CA THR A 35 -13.42 -1.90 12.68
C THR A 35 -14.53 -2.86 13.10
N LYS A 36 -14.30 -4.18 13.05
CA LYS A 36 -15.29 -5.18 13.46
C LYS A 36 -15.62 -5.09 14.96
N PHE A 37 -14.62 -4.85 15.79
CA PHE A 37 -14.83 -4.68 17.24
C PHE A 37 -15.42 -3.32 17.63
N GLY A 38 -15.63 -2.41 16.67
CA GLY A 38 -16.17 -1.07 16.94
C GLY A 38 -15.19 -0.12 17.64
N ASP A 39 -13.89 -0.45 17.68
CA ASP A 39 -12.87 0.38 18.31
C ASP A 39 -12.44 1.51 17.36
N MET A 40 -13.22 2.59 17.37
CA MET A 40 -13.03 3.72 16.47
C MET A 40 -11.75 4.53 16.77
N GLU A 41 -11.21 4.43 17.99
CA GLU A 41 -9.94 5.06 18.35
C GLU A 41 -8.78 4.32 17.67
N LEU A 42 -8.73 2.99 17.79
CA LEU A 42 -7.75 2.17 17.09
C LEU A 42 -7.86 2.30 15.57
N VAL A 43 -9.09 2.32 15.02
CA VAL A 43 -9.31 2.53 13.58
C VAL A 43 -8.68 3.84 13.11
N ARG A 44 -8.87 4.94 13.86
CA ARG A 44 -8.30 6.24 13.51
C ARG A 44 -6.78 6.23 13.59
N VAL A 45 -6.21 5.68 14.67
CA VAL A 45 -4.75 5.62 14.85
C VAL A 45 -4.11 4.78 13.76
N ILE A 46 -4.63 3.58 13.48
CA ILE A 46 -4.11 2.69 12.43
C ILE A 46 -4.25 3.35 11.06
N GLY A 47 -5.38 3.98 10.76
CA GLY A 47 -5.60 4.72 9.52
C GLY A 47 -4.55 5.80 9.30
N ILE A 48 -4.27 6.61 10.31
CA ILE A 48 -3.21 7.64 10.25
C ILE A 48 -1.83 7.00 9.99
N ILE A 49 -1.49 5.91 10.67
CA ILE A 49 -0.21 5.20 10.47
C ILE A 49 -0.11 4.68 9.03
N ILE A 50 -1.19 4.12 8.48
CA ILE A 50 -1.23 3.68 7.08
C ILE A 50 -0.89 4.86 6.16
N LEU A 51 -1.51 6.04 6.36
CA LEU A 51 -1.24 7.21 5.51
C LEU A 51 0.22 7.65 5.53
N PHE A 52 0.92 7.50 6.66
CA PHE A 52 2.35 7.81 6.73
C PHE A 52 3.21 6.92 5.80
N LEU A 53 2.71 5.77 5.33
CA LEU A 53 3.39 4.96 4.32
C LEU A 53 3.49 5.65 2.95
N ILE A 54 2.75 6.74 2.70
CA ILE A 54 2.97 7.57 1.52
C ILE A 54 4.42 8.08 1.44
N ILE A 55 5.08 8.29 2.59
CA ILE A 55 6.47 8.77 2.67
C ILE A 55 7.44 7.72 2.11
N PRO A 56 7.54 6.48 2.64
CA PRO A 56 8.43 5.48 2.07
C PRO A 56 8.08 5.10 0.63
N PHE A 57 6.80 5.10 0.23
CA PHE A 57 6.43 4.88 -1.18
C PHE A 57 6.88 6.03 -2.09
N THR A 58 6.82 7.27 -1.63
CA THR A 58 7.35 8.42 -2.39
C THR A 58 8.87 8.37 -2.48
N LEU A 59 9.56 8.02 -1.39
CA LEU A 59 11.00 7.84 -1.37
C LEU A 59 11.44 6.79 -2.38
N THR A 60 10.79 5.62 -2.37
CA THR A 60 11.09 4.53 -3.32
C THR A 60 10.81 4.92 -4.76
N LEU A 61 9.73 5.67 -5.04
CA LEU A 61 9.46 6.21 -6.39
C LEU A 61 10.60 7.12 -6.86
N THR A 62 10.99 8.09 -6.04
CA THR A 62 12.07 9.01 -6.42
C THR A 62 13.41 8.29 -6.58
N GLY A 63 13.66 7.25 -5.78
CA GLY A 63 14.82 6.36 -5.92
C GLY A 63 14.82 5.62 -7.24
N TYR A 64 13.74 4.91 -7.56
CA TYR A 64 13.60 4.14 -8.79
C TYR A 64 13.66 5.01 -10.05
N ILE A 65 13.11 6.24 -10.03
CA ILE A 65 13.26 7.20 -11.13
C ILE A 65 14.74 7.56 -11.35
N LYS A 66 15.48 7.84 -10.27
CA LYS A 66 16.92 8.18 -10.35
C LYS A 66 17.75 7.02 -10.89
N GLU A 67 17.34 5.80 -10.59
CA GLU A 67 18.00 4.58 -11.06
C GLU A 67 17.55 4.12 -12.46
N LYS A 68 16.59 4.84 -13.06
CA LYS A 68 16.02 4.51 -14.37
C LYS A 68 15.46 3.09 -14.41
N GLU A 69 14.77 2.73 -13.33
CA GLU A 69 14.05 1.47 -13.23
C GLU A 69 12.99 1.30 -14.33
N GLU A 70 12.56 0.06 -14.51
CA GLU A 70 11.60 -0.28 -15.55
C GLU A 70 10.30 0.52 -15.40
N LYS A 71 9.76 1.00 -16.53
CA LYS A 71 8.55 1.84 -16.55
C LYS A 71 7.37 1.19 -15.83
N LYS A 72 7.23 -0.14 -15.91
CA LYS A 72 6.18 -0.89 -15.20
C LYS A 72 6.25 -0.68 -13.68
N ILE A 73 7.46 -0.65 -13.11
CA ILE A 73 7.68 -0.46 -11.66
C ILE A 73 7.31 0.98 -11.27
N ILE A 74 7.71 1.94 -12.08
CA ILE A 74 7.35 3.35 -11.86
C ILE A 74 5.83 3.55 -11.89
N ILE A 75 5.15 2.98 -12.89
CA ILE A 75 3.69 3.04 -13.02
C ILE A 75 3.01 2.38 -11.81
N SER A 76 3.48 1.21 -11.38
CA SER A 76 3.00 0.53 -10.18
C SER A 76 3.09 1.42 -8.92
N LEU A 77 4.21 2.13 -8.73
CA LEU A 77 4.35 3.06 -7.60
C LEU A 77 3.44 4.28 -7.73
N VAL A 78 3.21 4.80 -8.94
CA VAL A 78 2.25 5.89 -9.17
C VAL A 78 0.83 5.44 -8.80
N ILE A 79 0.44 4.20 -9.13
CA ILE A 79 -0.86 3.64 -8.74
C ILE A 79 -0.98 3.54 -7.21
N ILE A 80 0.06 3.05 -6.52
CA ILE A 80 0.10 2.97 -5.06
C ILE A 80 -0.04 4.37 -4.43
N LEU A 81 0.69 5.36 -4.92
CA LEU A 81 0.60 6.73 -4.42
C LEU A 81 -0.73 7.39 -4.76
N PHE A 82 -1.33 7.06 -5.90
CA PHE A 82 -2.67 7.53 -6.25
C PHE A 82 -3.73 7.00 -5.29
N TYR A 83 -3.61 5.74 -4.85
CA TYR A 83 -4.45 5.21 -3.77
C TYR A 83 -4.33 6.04 -2.49
N PHE A 84 -3.11 6.32 -2.01
CA PHE A 84 -2.92 7.17 -0.83
C PHE A 84 -3.46 8.59 -1.01
N PHE A 85 -3.32 9.14 -2.22
CA PHE A 85 -3.90 10.43 -2.56
C PHE A 85 -5.43 10.42 -2.43
N LEU A 86 -6.09 9.37 -2.95
CA LEU A 86 -7.54 9.22 -2.81
C LEU A 86 -7.97 9.08 -1.36
N GLU A 87 -7.25 8.29 -0.55
CA GLU A 87 -7.48 8.17 0.89
C GLU A 87 -7.46 9.54 1.59
N ILE A 88 -6.38 10.31 1.41
CA ILE A 88 -6.24 11.64 2.01
C ILE A 88 -7.34 12.58 1.50
N LEU A 89 -7.58 12.58 0.19
CA LEU A 89 -8.56 13.47 -0.43
C LEU A 89 -9.97 13.19 0.10
N LEU A 90 -10.38 11.92 0.13
CA LEU A 90 -11.76 11.55 0.48
C LEU A 90 -12.00 11.60 1.98
N ASP A 91 -11.08 11.11 2.81
CA ASP A 91 -11.30 11.01 4.26
C ASP A 91 -10.94 12.29 5.04
N TYR A 92 -9.94 13.06 4.58
CA TYR A 92 -9.38 14.17 5.37
C TYR A 92 -9.63 15.54 4.75
N ILE A 93 -9.57 15.65 3.42
CA ILE A 93 -9.78 16.95 2.74
C ILE A 93 -11.28 17.17 2.51
N LEU A 94 -11.96 16.21 1.87
CA LEU A 94 -13.37 16.33 1.51
C LEU A 94 -14.31 15.76 2.59
N VAL A 95 -13.80 14.86 3.43
CA VAL A 95 -14.55 14.20 4.52
C VAL A 95 -15.87 13.59 4.01
N ILE A 96 -15.81 12.95 2.85
CA ILE A 96 -16.97 12.32 2.22
C ILE A 96 -17.09 10.90 2.81
N PRO A 97 -18.28 10.46 3.26
CA PRO A 97 -18.51 9.06 3.64
C PRO A 97 -18.61 8.19 2.39
N PHE A 98 -17.56 8.18 1.56
CA PHE A 98 -17.54 7.54 0.25
C PHE A 98 -17.76 6.03 0.36
N ARG A 99 -17.51 5.47 1.54
CA ARG A 99 -17.74 4.07 1.87
C ARG A 99 -19.24 3.70 1.92
N ASP A 100 -20.12 4.67 2.09
CA ASP A 100 -21.57 4.47 2.07
C ASP A 100 -22.20 4.79 0.70
N ILE A 101 -21.41 5.37 -0.22
CA ILE A 101 -21.85 5.81 -1.54
C ILE A 101 -21.29 4.85 -2.59
N LEU A 102 -22.12 3.91 -3.06
CA LEU A 102 -21.70 2.84 -3.97
C LEU A 102 -20.92 3.33 -5.20
N ALA A 103 -21.35 4.45 -5.79
CA ALA A 103 -20.72 5.05 -6.97
C ALA A 103 -19.28 5.54 -6.72
N LEU A 104 -18.92 5.85 -5.46
CA LEU A 104 -17.55 6.22 -5.06
C LEU A 104 -16.80 5.02 -4.47
N HIS A 105 -17.51 4.15 -3.75
CA HIS A 105 -16.94 2.96 -3.12
C HIS A 105 -16.36 1.98 -4.16
N ILE A 106 -17.08 1.70 -5.24
CA ILE A 106 -16.61 0.73 -6.26
C ILE A 106 -15.31 1.19 -6.93
N PRO A 107 -15.21 2.41 -7.49
CA PRO A 107 -13.95 2.89 -8.07
C PRO A 107 -12.80 2.91 -7.06
N TYR A 108 -13.08 3.28 -5.82
CA TYR A 108 -12.10 3.24 -4.75
C TYR A 108 -11.56 1.82 -4.50
N ILE A 109 -12.44 0.81 -4.41
CA ILE A 109 -12.03 -0.60 -4.27
C ILE A 109 -11.12 -1.03 -5.43
N VAL A 110 -11.45 -0.63 -6.65
CA VAL A 110 -10.64 -0.95 -7.83
C VAL A 110 -9.23 -0.38 -7.68
N VAL A 111 -9.11 0.87 -7.24
CA VAL A 111 -7.80 1.51 -7.01
C VAL A 111 -7.05 0.85 -5.85
N PHE A 112 -7.74 0.48 -4.77
CA PHE A 112 -7.17 -0.27 -3.65
C PHE A 112 -6.54 -1.59 -4.11
N TYR A 113 -7.30 -2.43 -4.84
CA TYR A 113 -6.76 -3.69 -5.37
C TYR A 113 -5.67 -3.47 -6.42
N ALA A 114 -5.75 -2.42 -7.23
CA ALA A 114 -4.68 -2.09 -8.17
C ALA A 114 -3.37 -1.73 -7.45
N ALA A 115 -3.44 -1.03 -6.31
CA ALA A 115 -2.30 -0.74 -5.46
C ALA A 115 -1.71 -2.02 -4.82
N ASP A 116 -2.55 -2.90 -4.27
CA ASP A 116 -2.09 -4.17 -3.70
C ASP A 116 -1.41 -5.07 -4.74
N MET A 117 -2.01 -5.22 -5.91
CA MET A 117 -1.42 -6.00 -7.01
C MET A 117 -0.12 -5.36 -7.51
N SER A 118 -0.01 -4.03 -7.48
CA SER A 118 1.23 -3.30 -7.78
C SER A 118 2.33 -3.60 -6.76
N MET A 119 2.00 -3.63 -5.45
CA MET A 119 2.93 -4.00 -4.38
C MET A 119 3.43 -5.43 -4.52
N ILE A 120 2.52 -6.37 -4.81
CA ILE A 120 2.87 -7.78 -5.07
C ILE A 120 3.77 -7.89 -6.30
N GLY A 121 3.36 -7.30 -7.43
CA GLY A 121 4.06 -7.40 -8.70
C GLY A 121 5.48 -6.84 -8.65
N VAL A 122 5.64 -5.62 -8.12
CA VAL A 122 6.96 -5.00 -7.95
C VAL A 122 7.83 -5.82 -6.99
N THR A 123 7.26 -6.35 -5.92
CA THR A 123 8.03 -7.19 -4.99
C THR A 123 8.50 -8.48 -5.67
N PHE A 124 7.68 -9.13 -6.50
CA PHE A 124 8.10 -10.32 -7.25
C PHE A 124 9.22 -10.01 -8.26
N ASP A 125 9.16 -8.86 -8.93
CA ASP A 125 10.19 -8.40 -9.84
C ASP A 125 11.53 -8.15 -9.10
N LYS A 126 11.48 -7.54 -7.90
CA LYS A 126 12.69 -7.22 -7.12
C LYS A 126 13.25 -8.40 -6.33
N ASN A 127 12.37 -9.18 -5.69
CA ASN A 127 12.76 -10.32 -4.87
C ASN A 127 11.63 -11.36 -4.81
N LYS A 128 11.76 -12.41 -5.62
CA LYS A 128 10.79 -13.50 -5.73
C LYS A 128 10.41 -14.15 -4.39
N LYS A 129 11.36 -14.33 -3.45
CA LYS A 129 11.07 -14.91 -2.14
C LYS A 129 10.19 -13.99 -1.31
N MET A 130 10.52 -12.70 -1.28
CA MET A 130 9.72 -11.70 -0.59
C MET A 130 8.38 -11.44 -1.28
N GLY A 131 8.27 -11.70 -2.59
CA GLY A 131 7.00 -11.62 -3.33
C GLY A 131 5.96 -12.56 -2.75
N PHE A 132 6.35 -13.78 -2.38
CA PHE A 132 5.48 -14.70 -1.67
C PHE A 132 5.09 -14.20 -0.29
N VAL A 133 6.00 -13.54 0.44
CA VAL A 133 5.68 -12.95 1.75
C VAL A 133 4.61 -11.87 1.60
N VAL A 134 4.79 -10.93 0.67
CA VAL A 134 3.79 -9.88 0.38
C VAL A 134 2.46 -10.51 -0.04
N LEU A 135 2.48 -11.51 -0.92
CA LEU A 135 1.28 -12.24 -1.35
C LEU A 135 0.55 -12.92 -0.18
N ILE A 136 1.28 -13.58 0.73
CA ILE A 136 0.68 -14.21 1.92
C ILE A 136 0.04 -13.15 2.81
N THR A 137 0.73 -12.02 3.06
CA THR A 137 0.16 -10.93 3.86
C THR A 137 -1.07 -10.30 3.22
N PHE A 138 -1.12 -10.25 1.88
CA PHE A 138 -2.31 -9.83 1.14
C PHE A 138 -3.48 -10.81 1.31
N PHE A 139 -3.22 -12.13 1.29
CA PHE A 139 -4.27 -13.11 1.59
C PHE A 139 -4.76 -13.05 3.03
N ILE A 140 -3.88 -12.73 3.99
CA ILE A 140 -4.28 -12.47 5.38
C ILE A 140 -5.21 -11.24 5.42
N LEU A 141 -4.85 -10.16 4.74
CA LEU A 141 -5.68 -8.97 4.60
C LEU A 141 -7.06 -9.31 4.03
N LEU A 142 -7.13 -10.11 2.97
CA LEU A 142 -8.39 -10.58 2.39
C LEU A 142 -9.21 -11.39 3.40
N GLY A 143 -8.57 -12.27 4.17
CA GLY A 143 -9.21 -13.02 5.25
C GLY A 143 -9.81 -12.10 6.31
N CYS A 144 -9.07 -11.07 6.72
CA CYS A 144 -9.55 -10.06 7.67
C CYS A 144 -10.69 -9.20 7.10
N LEU A 145 -10.64 -8.87 5.80
CA LEU A 145 -11.72 -8.17 5.10
C LEU A 145 -13.00 -9.01 5.10
N ILE A 146 -12.91 -10.29 4.75
CA ILE A 146 -14.05 -11.22 4.81
C ILE A 146 -14.56 -11.31 6.24
N TYR A 147 -13.68 -11.50 7.22
CA TYR A 147 -14.05 -11.57 8.64
C TYR A 147 -14.79 -10.33 9.12
N ARG A 148 -14.39 -9.12 8.69
CA ARG A 148 -15.08 -7.87 9.01
C ARG A 148 -16.55 -7.88 8.57
N TYR A 149 -16.86 -8.46 7.41
CA TYR A 149 -18.22 -8.52 6.87
C TYR A 149 -18.96 -9.82 7.23
N ALA A 150 -18.24 -10.87 7.60
CA ALA A 150 -18.79 -12.14 8.01
C ALA A 150 -19.06 -12.13 9.53
N GLY A 151 -20.33 -11.93 9.91
CA GLY A 151 -20.87 -12.12 11.27
C GLY A 151 -19.94 -11.67 12.39
#